data_AF-A0A0D2GHD3-F1
#
_entry.id   AF-A0A0D2GHD3-F1
#
_cell.length_a   1.000
_cell.length_b   1.000
_cell.length_c   1.000
_cell.angle_alpha   90.00
_cell.angle_beta   90.00
_cell.angle_gamma   90.00
#
_symmetry.space_group_name_H-M   'P 1'
#
loop_
_entity.id
_entity.type
_entity.pdbx_description
1 polymer ?
#
loop_
_entity_poly.entity_id
_entity_poly.type
_entity_poly.pdbx_seq_one_letter_code
_entity_poly.pdbx_strand_id
1 'polypeptide(L)'
;MLVAGVLLQLIFIPLMCVPSVTQKGMALAFSFFGGMGIGVVDLLPILLIQLASPDKWIGFACAVLGLSRYMGGSTGTAIYLTIYENKVKTLIPKRVAAAALAAGLPSSSLPSFLGVLTGATHQPSLMAIPGVTTAIVETSTLAMKNASREAFKYVWLTSIPFGAIALICALICKDQSNMLTDEVAQRLKTDELEIQVQVETGLEKGASEHFERKNEEVTSTTEAV
;
A
#
# COMPACT_ATOMS: atom_id res chain seq x y z
N MET A 1 10.49 -12.96 -4.15
CA MET A 1 9.15 -12.39 -4.46
C MET A 1 9.05 -10.89 -4.27
N LEU A 2 9.61 -10.34 -3.19
CA LEU A 2 9.53 -8.91 -2.86
C LEU A 2 10.05 -7.98 -3.99
N VAL A 3 11.21 -8.29 -4.58
CA VAL A 3 11.77 -7.52 -5.72
C VAL A 3 10.83 -7.50 -6.92
N ALA A 4 10.19 -8.63 -7.25
CA ALA A 4 9.24 -8.71 -8.37
C ALA A 4 7.99 -7.84 -8.11
N GLY A 5 7.49 -7.82 -6.87
CA GLY A 5 6.40 -6.93 -6.46
C GLY A 5 6.78 -5.45 -6.59
N VAL A 6 7.99 -5.08 -6.14
CA VAL A 6 8.50 -3.70 -6.25
C VAL A 6 8.69 -3.28 -7.71
N LEU A 7 9.21 -4.15 -8.57
CA LEU A 7 9.34 -3.87 -10.01
C LEU A 7 7.97 -3.70 -10.68
N LEU A 8 7.00 -4.55 -10.34
CA LEU A 8 5.65 -4.45 -10.88
C LEU A 8 5.00 -3.11 -10.52
N GLN A 9 5.03 -2.70 -9.24
CA GLN A 9 4.48 -1.39 -8.86
C GLN A 9 5.27 -0.21 -9.45
N LEU A 10 6.61 -0.32 -9.54
CA LEU A 10 7.47 0.74 -10.06
C LEU A 10 7.27 0.97 -11.56
N ILE A 11 6.90 -0.05 -12.33
CA ILE A 11 6.59 0.11 -13.76
C ILE A 11 5.17 0.65 -13.94
N PHE A 12 4.18 0.07 -13.25
CA PHE A 12 2.78 0.37 -13.52
C PHE A 12 2.28 1.68 -12.89
N ILE A 13 2.78 2.10 -11.72
CA ILE A 13 2.36 3.35 -11.08
C ILE A 13 2.79 4.59 -11.91
N PRO A 14 4.05 4.74 -12.35
CA PRO A 14 4.42 5.86 -13.21
C PRO A 14 3.77 5.81 -14.60
N LEU A 15 3.46 4.61 -15.11
CA LEU A 15 2.79 4.43 -16.40
C LEU A 15 1.38 5.04 -16.44
N MET A 16 0.78 5.31 -15.27
CA MET A 16 -0.44 6.11 -15.12
C MET A 16 -0.37 7.51 -15.70
N CYS A 17 0.84 8.02 -15.93
CA CYS A 17 1.06 9.28 -16.63
C CYS A 17 0.59 9.24 -18.10
N VAL A 18 0.55 8.06 -18.73
CA VAL A 18 0.24 7.92 -20.17
C VAL A 18 -1.25 8.15 -20.53
N PRO A 19 -2.23 7.47 -19.89
CA PRO A 19 -3.62 7.51 -20.36
C PRO A 19 -4.20 8.94 -20.45
N SER A 20 -4.98 9.16 -21.51
CA SER A 20 -5.76 10.38 -21.73
C SER A 20 -7.10 10.34 -20.98
N VAL A 21 -7.74 11.50 -20.75
CA VAL A 21 -9.06 11.59 -20.06
C VAL A 21 -10.12 10.70 -20.73
N THR A 22 -9.97 10.45 -22.03
CA THR A 22 -10.85 9.59 -22.83
C THR A 22 -10.64 8.10 -22.55
N GLN A 23 -9.41 7.68 -22.25
CA GLN A 23 -9.02 6.27 -22.13
C GLN A 23 -9.14 5.74 -20.69
N LYS A 24 -10.34 5.82 -20.12
CA LYS A 24 -10.63 5.36 -18.75
C LYS A 24 -10.25 3.88 -18.53
N GLY A 25 -10.48 3.02 -19.53
CA GLY A 25 -10.16 1.59 -19.44
C GLY A 25 -8.66 1.31 -19.26
N MET A 26 -7.79 2.08 -19.94
CA MET A 26 -6.34 1.94 -19.77
C MET A 26 -5.90 2.38 -18.37
N ALA A 27 -6.46 3.47 -17.85
CA ALA A 27 -6.19 3.93 -16.49
C ALA A 27 -6.63 2.88 -15.44
N LEU A 28 -7.81 2.28 -15.61
CA LEU A 28 -8.27 1.22 -14.70
C LEU A 28 -7.39 -0.03 -14.77
N ALA A 29 -6.98 -0.46 -15.97
CA ALA A 29 -6.09 -1.60 -16.13
C ALA A 29 -4.73 -1.35 -15.45
N PHE A 30 -4.14 -0.18 -15.66
CA PHE A 30 -2.89 0.20 -14.99
C PHE A 30 -3.05 0.33 -13.46
N SER A 31 -4.22 0.77 -12.97
CA SER A 31 -4.53 0.85 -11.52
C SER A 31 -4.57 -0.53 -10.92
N PHE A 32 -5.19 -1.47 -11.63
CA PHE A 32 -5.34 -2.84 -11.17
C PHE A 32 -3.98 -3.53 -11.06
N PHE A 33 -3.17 -3.50 -12.12
CA PHE A 33 -1.83 -4.10 -12.09
C PHE A 33 -0.88 -3.39 -11.12
N GLY A 34 -0.96 -2.05 -11.00
CA GLY A 34 -0.22 -1.30 -9.99
C GLY A 34 -0.65 -1.68 -8.57
N GLY A 35 -1.95 -1.85 -8.33
CA GLY A 35 -2.52 -2.26 -7.05
C GLY A 35 -2.12 -3.67 -6.63
N MET A 36 -2.04 -4.62 -7.57
CA MET A 36 -1.50 -5.95 -7.31
C MET A 36 -0.04 -5.90 -6.81
N GLY A 37 0.79 -5.05 -7.42
CA GLY A 37 2.16 -4.81 -6.97
C GLY A 37 2.21 -4.26 -5.54
N ILE A 38 1.37 -3.26 -5.24
CA ILE A 38 1.26 -2.68 -3.89
C ILE A 38 0.87 -3.75 -2.86
N GLY A 39 -0.08 -4.64 -3.18
CA GLY A 39 -0.51 -5.70 -2.25
C GLY A 39 0.62 -6.66 -1.86
N VAL A 40 1.45 -7.07 -2.82
CA VAL A 40 2.62 -7.93 -2.56
C VAL A 40 3.66 -7.20 -1.71
N VAL A 41 3.93 -5.93 -2.03
CA VAL A 41 4.91 -5.10 -1.32
C VAL A 41 4.43 -4.69 0.06
N ASP A 42 3.12 -4.67 0.31
CA ASP A 42 2.58 -4.34 1.63
C ASP A 42 2.57 -5.57 2.56
N LEU A 43 2.13 -6.74 2.06
CA LEU A 43 2.00 -7.94 2.88
C LEU A 43 3.33 -8.60 3.22
N LEU A 44 4.27 -8.68 2.27
CA LEU A 44 5.52 -9.41 2.49
C LEU A 44 6.39 -8.77 3.61
N PRO A 45 6.64 -7.45 3.64
CA PRO A 45 7.43 -6.84 4.71
C PRO A 45 6.76 -6.95 6.08
N ILE A 46 5.43 -6.93 6.15
CA ILE A 46 4.71 -7.17 7.40
C ILE A 46 5.08 -8.55 7.92
N LEU A 47 4.89 -9.61 7.12
CA LEU A 47 5.22 -10.97 7.53
C LEU A 47 6.71 -11.14 7.88
N LEU A 48 7.61 -10.53 7.10
CA LEU A 48 9.05 -10.60 7.36
C LEU A 48 9.44 -9.96 8.71
N ILE A 49 8.86 -8.81 9.04
CA ILE A 49 9.13 -8.13 10.33
C ILE A 49 8.53 -8.92 11.48
N GLN A 50 7.32 -9.46 11.31
CA GLN A 50 6.70 -10.30 12.33
C GLN A 50 7.56 -11.53 12.63
N LEU A 51 8.06 -12.18 11.59
CA LEU A 51 8.84 -13.41 11.72
C LEU A 51 10.27 -13.17 12.23
N ALA A 52 10.88 -12.04 11.87
CA ALA A 52 12.21 -11.66 12.34
C ALA A 52 12.22 -11.11 13.78
N SER A 53 11.04 -10.79 14.33
CA SER A 53 10.92 -10.20 15.66
C SER A 53 10.77 -11.28 16.73
N PRO A 54 11.49 -11.20 17.86
CA PRO A 54 11.26 -12.10 18.99
C PRO A 54 9.84 -11.94 19.54
N ASP A 55 9.19 -13.04 19.92
CA ASP A 55 7.78 -13.06 20.37
C ASP A 55 7.47 -12.07 21.49
N LYS A 56 8.43 -11.87 22.41
CA LYS A 56 8.31 -10.92 23.52
C LYS A 56 8.08 -9.48 23.06
N TRP A 57 8.60 -9.09 21.89
CA TRP A 57 8.58 -7.72 21.39
C TRP A 57 7.78 -7.57 20.09
N ILE A 58 7.03 -8.60 19.70
CA ILE A 58 6.26 -8.62 18.46
C ILE A 58 5.31 -7.42 18.34
N GLY A 59 4.64 -7.05 19.43
CA GLY A 59 3.75 -5.90 19.47
C GLY A 59 4.46 -4.56 19.28
N PHE A 60 5.69 -4.43 19.80
CA PHE A 60 6.51 -3.24 19.60
C PHE A 60 7.00 -3.15 18.14
N ALA A 61 7.44 -4.27 17.56
CA ALA A 61 7.84 -4.34 16.16
C ALA A 61 6.69 -4.01 15.20
N CYS A 62 5.48 -4.57 15.43
CA CYS A 62 4.25 -4.20 14.73
C CYS A 62 3.98 -2.69 14.77
N ALA A 63 4.09 -2.10 15.96
CA ALA A 63 3.79 -0.69 16.17
C ALA A 63 4.79 0.20 15.42
N VAL A 64 6.08 -0.09 15.50
CA VAL A 64 7.12 0.64 14.76
C VAL A 64 6.90 0.52 13.25
N LEU A 65 6.59 -0.68 12.74
CA LEU A 65 6.24 -0.88 11.33
C LEU A 65 5.01 -0.05 10.92
N GLY A 66 3.95 -0.07 11.72
CA GLY A 66 2.74 0.71 11.49
C GLY A 66 3.04 2.21 11.42
N LEU A 67 3.82 2.73 12.37
CA LEU A 67 4.26 4.13 12.39
C LEU A 67 5.08 4.49 11.15
N SER A 68 6.04 3.65 10.75
CA SER A 68 6.82 3.86 9.53
C SER A 68 5.94 3.95 8.28
N ARG A 69 4.90 3.10 8.17
CA ARG A 69 3.92 3.16 7.08
C ARG A 69 3.10 4.44 7.10
N TYR A 70 2.57 4.84 8.25
CA TYR A 70 1.77 6.07 8.38
C TYR A 70 2.61 7.31 8.09
N MET A 71 3.87 7.35 8.55
CA MET A 71 4.81 8.42 8.21
C MET A 71 5.05 8.47 6.71
N GLY A 72 5.37 7.34 6.07
CA GLY A 72 5.58 7.28 4.62
C GLY A 72 4.35 7.72 3.81
N GLY A 73 3.15 7.26 4.21
CA GLY A 73 1.89 7.63 3.55
C GLY A 73 1.54 9.12 3.70
N SER A 74 1.72 9.68 4.91
CA SER A 74 1.47 11.09 5.19
C SER A 74 2.46 12.00 4.45
N THR A 75 3.76 11.70 4.53
CA THR A 75 4.81 12.47 3.83
C THR A 75 4.62 12.40 2.31
N GLY A 76 4.36 11.21 1.76
CA GLY A 76 4.09 11.04 0.33
C GLY A 76 2.86 11.84 -0.12
N THR A 77 1.76 11.77 0.63
CA THR A 77 0.53 12.51 0.34
C THR A 77 0.77 14.03 0.38
N ALA A 78 1.51 14.54 1.37
CA ALA A 78 1.83 15.95 1.48
C ALA A 78 2.68 16.45 0.29
N ILE A 79 3.67 15.66 -0.14
CA ILE A 79 4.51 15.98 -1.31
C ILE A 79 3.65 16.00 -2.58
N TYR A 80 2.85 14.95 -2.80
CA TYR A 80 1.97 14.84 -3.96
C TYR A 80 0.94 15.97 -4.02
N LEU A 81 0.33 16.33 -2.88
CA LEU A 81 -0.60 17.44 -2.80
C LEU A 81 0.10 18.77 -3.13
N THR A 82 1.28 19.02 -2.57
CA THR A 82 2.04 20.26 -2.83
C THR A 82 2.40 20.39 -4.31
N ILE A 83 2.87 19.31 -4.94
CA ILE A 83 3.19 19.29 -6.37
C ILE A 83 1.93 19.56 -7.20
N TYR A 84 0.85 18.87 -6.88
CA TYR A 84 -0.42 19.01 -7.58
C TYR A 84 -0.95 20.43 -7.49
N GLU A 85 -1.01 21.02 -6.29
CA GLU A 85 -1.51 22.38 -6.08
C GLU A 85 -0.66 23.42 -6.81
N ASN A 86 0.67 23.30 -6.76
CA ASN A 86 1.56 24.23 -7.46
C ASN A 86 1.37 24.17 -8.98
N LYS A 87 1.13 22.97 -9.54
CA LYS A 87 0.85 22.80 -10.97
C LYS A 87 -0.55 23.26 -11.33
N VAL A 88 -1.57 22.93 -10.54
CA VAL A 88 -2.94 23.35 -10.77
C VAL A 88 -3.09 24.88 -10.76
N LYS A 89 -2.46 25.56 -9.79
CA LYS A 89 -2.47 27.03 -9.69
C LYS A 89 -1.93 27.74 -10.93
N THR A 90 -1.07 27.09 -11.70
CA THR A 90 -0.47 27.66 -12.91
C THR A 90 -1.14 27.16 -14.20
N LEU A 91 -1.48 25.88 -14.28
CA LEU A 91 -2.06 25.27 -15.47
C LEU A 91 -3.54 25.57 -15.65
N ILE A 92 -4.34 25.57 -14.57
CA ILE A 92 -5.79 25.80 -14.69
C ILE A 92 -6.07 27.21 -15.23
N PRO A 93 -5.57 28.31 -14.63
CA PRO A 93 -5.86 29.65 -15.14
C PRO A 93 -5.40 29.81 -16.60
N LYS A 94 -4.22 29.30 -16.94
CA LYS A 94 -3.66 29.40 -18.30
C LYS A 94 -4.52 28.67 -19.34
N ARG A 95 -4.89 27.41 -19.09
CA ARG A 95 -5.65 26.57 -20.05
C ARG A 95 -7.11 26.99 -20.13
N VAL A 96 -7.73 27.29 -18.99
CA VAL A 96 -9.12 27.73 -18.94
C VAL A 96 -9.26 29.11 -19.56
N ALA A 97 -8.34 30.05 -19.29
CA ALA A 97 -8.38 31.36 -19.94
C ALA A 97 -8.24 31.26 -21.46
N ALA A 98 -7.30 30.45 -21.95
CA ALA A 98 -7.12 30.24 -23.38
C ALA A 98 -8.38 29.63 -24.03
N ALA A 99 -9.00 28.65 -23.38
CA ALA A 99 -10.23 28.02 -23.88
C ALA A 99 -11.44 28.97 -23.83
N ALA A 100 -11.60 29.73 -22.76
CA ALA A 100 -12.69 30.68 -22.60
C ALA A 100 -12.59 31.85 -23.59
N LEU A 101 -11.39 32.41 -23.79
CA LEU A 101 -11.14 33.45 -24.78
C LEU A 101 -11.35 32.93 -26.21
N ALA A 102 -10.89 31.72 -26.52
CA ALA A 102 -11.14 31.09 -27.81
C ALA A 102 -12.63 30.81 -28.07
N ALA A 103 -13.41 30.53 -27.01
CA ALA A 103 -14.85 30.36 -27.07
C ALA A 103 -15.63 31.69 -27.15
N GLY A 104 -14.93 32.84 -27.15
CA GLY A 104 -15.54 34.16 -27.31
C GLY A 104 -15.91 34.86 -26.00
N LEU A 105 -15.41 34.41 -24.85
CA LEU A 105 -15.63 35.11 -23.59
C LEU A 105 -14.92 36.49 -23.63
N PRO A 106 -15.60 37.59 -23.26
CA PRO A 106 -14.96 38.89 -23.13
C PRO A 106 -13.82 38.86 -22.10
N SER A 107 -12.69 39.50 -22.41
CA SER A 107 -11.52 39.56 -21.51
C SER A 107 -11.83 40.21 -20.15
N SER A 108 -12.87 41.06 -20.07
CA SER A 108 -13.35 41.67 -18.84
C SER A 108 -14.02 40.68 -17.89
N SER A 109 -14.75 39.68 -18.40
CA SER A 109 -15.46 38.68 -17.59
C SER A 109 -14.57 37.51 -17.15
N LEU A 110 -13.35 37.41 -17.71
CA LEU A 110 -12.45 36.27 -17.49
C LEU A 110 -12.03 36.07 -16.02
N PRO A 111 -11.62 37.10 -15.25
CA PRO A 111 -11.24 36.90 -13.85
C PRO A 111 -12.40 36.42 -12.97
N SER A 112 -13.59 36.98 -13.17
CA SER A 112 -14.81 36.54 -12.47
C SER A 112 -15.18 35.11 -12.84
N PHE A 113 -15.09 34.75 -14.12
CA PHE A 113 -15.36 33.39 -14.58
C PHE A 113 -14.38 32.36 -14.00
N LEU A 114 -13.08 32.66 -14.02
CA LEU A 114 -12.07 31.81 -13.39
C LEU A 114 -12.27 31.68 -11.88
N GLY A 115 -12.59 32.78 -11.19
CA GLY A 115 -12.85 32.81 -9.76
C GLY A 115 -14.03 31.91 -9.37
N VAL A 116 -15.14 31.97 -10.11
CA VAL A 116 -16.32 31.13 -9.85
C VAL A 116 -16.05 29.66 -10.23
N LEU A 117 -15.39 29.41 -11.36
CA LEU A 117 -15.09 28.03 -11.79
C LEU A 117 -14.14 27.30 -10.84
N THR A 118 -13.16 28.02 -10.28
CA THR A 118 -12.19 27.44 -9.33
C THR A 118 -12.70 27.41 -7.88
N GLY A 119 -13.87 27.99 -7.61
CA GLY A 119 -14.41 28.13 -6.25
C GLY A 119 -13.76 29.22 -5.41
N ALA A 120 -12.85 30.02 -5.97
CA ALA A 120 -12.27 31.18 -5.29
C ALA A 120 -13.31 32.29 -5.03
N THR A 121 -14.36 32.36 -5.85
CA THR A 121 -15.46 33.32 -5.71
C THR A 121 -16.78 32.58 -5.51
N HIS A 122 -17.50 32.94 -4.45
CA HIS A 122 -18.81 32.36 -4.14
C HIS A 122 -19.90 33.07 -4.96
N GLN A 123 -20.13 32.60 -6.18
CA GLN A 123 -21.27 33.02 -7.01
C GLN A 123 -22.21 31.82 -7.20
N PRO A 124 -23.54 31.98 -6.98
CA PRO A 124 -24.47 30.85 -7.05
C PRO A 124 -24.64 30.25 -8.46
N SER A 125 -24.32 31.01 -9.52
CA SER A 125 -24.37 30.48 -10.88
C SER A 125 -23.28 31.07 -11.78
N LEU A 126 -22.59 30.18 -12.52
CA LEU A 126 -21.66 30.57 -13.60
C LEU A 126 -22.36 31.38 -14.70
N MET A 127 -23.66 31.13 -14.88
CA MET A 127 -24.51 31.78 -15.89
C MET A 127 -24.88 33.23 -15.53
N ALA A 128 -24.67 33.67 -14.28
CA ALA A 128 -24.89 35.06 -13.89
C ALA A 128 -23.80 36.02 -14.41
N ILE A 129 -22.69 35.49 -14.92
CA ILE A 129 -21.59 36.30 -15.44
C ILE A 129 -21.92 36.75 -16.87
N PRO A 130 -21.83 38.07 -17.18
CA PRO A 130 -22.10 38.59 -18.52
C PRO A 130 -21.23 37.92 -19.59
N GLY A 131 -21.88 37.41 -20.64
CA GLY A 131 -21.23 36.78 -21.80
C GLY A 131 -20.96 35.28 -21.66
N VAL A 132 -21.31 34.65 -20.53
CA VAL A 132 -21.15 33.19 -20.36
C VAL A 132 -22.28 32.45 -21.06
N THR A 133 -21.92 31.59 -22.01
CA THR A 133 -22.84 30.64 -22.66
C THR A 133 -22.55 29.23 -22.15
N THR A 134 -23.54 28.33 -22.18
CA THR A 134 -23.36 26.90 -21.83
C THR A 134 -22.18 26.26 -22.56
N ALA A 135 -21.95 26.61 -23.83
CA ALA A 135 -20.81 26.14 -24.62
C ALA A 135 -19.45 26.62 -24.06
N ILE A 136 -19.37 27.83 -23.51
CA ILE A 136 -18.15 28.37 -22.88
C ILE A 136 -17.88 27.62 -21.57
N VAL A 137 -18.93 27.32 -20.79
CA VAL A 137 -18.81 26.53 -19.56
C VAL A 137 -18.33 25.12 -19.86
N GLU A 138 -18.87 24.47 -20.88
CA GLU A 138 -18.48 23.11 -21.28
C GLU A 138 -17.03 23.05 -21.76
N THR A 139 -16.64 23.94 -22.68
CA THR A 139 -15.25 24.00 -23.19
C THR A 139 -14.25 24.34 -22.08
N SER A 140 -14.60 25.25 -21.18
CA SER A 140 -13.78 25.61 -20.01
C SER A 140 -13.66 24.46 -19.01
N THR A 141 -14.75 23.72 -18.77
CA THR A 141 -14.73 22.54 -17.89
C THR A 141 -13.88 21.42 -18.49
N LEU A 142 -13.95 21.21 -19.80
CA LEU A 142 -13.08 20.26 -20.50
C LEU A 142 -11.60 20.68 -20.42
N ALA A 143 -11.32 21.98 -20.62
CA ALA A 143 -9.98 22.53 -20.46
C ALA A 143 -9.44 22.35 -19.03
N MET A 144 -10.29 22.54 -18.03
CA MET A 144 -9.97 22.31 -16.62
C MET A 144 -9.63 20.84 -16.36
N LYS A 145 -10.43 19.89 -16.86
CA LYS A 145 -10.14 18.45 -16.77
C LYS A 145 -8.77 18.10 -17.40
N ASN A 146 -8.47 18.68 -18.56
CA ASN A 146 -7.19 18.48 -19.23
C ASN A 146 -6.02 19.10 -18.44
N ALA A 147 -6.21 20.27 -17.83
CA ALA A 147 -5.20 20.90 -16.98
C ALA A 147 -4.93 20.10 -15.70
N SER A 148 -5.99 19.62 -15.02
CA SER A 148 -5.85 18.75 -13.84
C SER A 148 -5.15 17.44 -14.19
N ARG A 149 -5.45 16.83 -15.35
CA ARG A 149 -4.70 15.66 -15.85
C ARG A 149 -3.20 15.99 -15.95
N GLU A 150 -2.86 17.08 -16.63
CA GLU A 150 -1.47 17.48 -16.83
C GLU A 150 -0.76 17.72 -15.48
N ALA A 151 -1.45 18.30 -14.49
CA ALA A 151 -0.93 18.43 -13.14
C ALA A 151 -0.66 17.06 -12.47
N PHE A 152 -1.60 16.11 -12.56
CA PHE A 152 -1.38 14.79 -11.98
C PHE A 152 -0.28 13.99 -12.68
N LYS A 153 -0.03 14.20 -13.99
CA LYS A 153 1.12 13.58 -14.68
C LYS A 153 2.44 13.84 -13.93
N TYR A 154 2.63 15.05 -13.40
CA TYR A 154 3.80 15.37 -12.59
C TYR A 154 3.83 14.60 -11.27
N VAL A 155 2.68 14.38 -10.64
CA VAL A 155 2.56 13.58 -9.40
C VAL A 155 2.93 12.11 -9.65
N TRP A 156 2.48 11.51 -10.76
CA TRP A 156 2.89 10.14 -11.09
C TRP A 156 4.38 10.04 -11.45
N LEU A 157 4.96 11.06 -12.09
CA LEU A 157 6.39 11.08 -12.38
C LEU A 157 7.24 11.17 -11.11
N THR A 158 6.79 11.85 -10.05
CA THR A 158 7.54 11.89 -8.79
C THR A 158 7.52 10.57 -8.02
N SER A 159 6.66 9.61 -8.39
CA SER A 159 6.72 8.26 -7.82
C SER A 159 7.95 7.45 -8.28
N ILE A 160 8.57 7.82 -9.42
CA ILE A 160 9.75 7.14 -9.98
C ILE A 160 10.94 7.14 -8.99
N PRO A 161 11.41 8.28 -8.46
CA PRO A 161 12.52 8.29 -7.51
C PRO A 161 12.19 7.53 -6.21
N PHE A 162 10.97 7.63 -5.69
CA PHE A 162 10.55 6.85 -4.51
C PHE A 162 10.57 5.35 -4.78
N GLY A 163 10.10 4.93 -5.95
CA GLY A 163 10.14 3.52 -6.34
C GLY A 163 11.55 3.00 -6.64
N ALA A 164 12.45 3.84 -7.15
CA ALA A 164 13.86 3.48 -7.33
C ALA A 164 14.56 3.24 -5.98
N ILE A 165 14.32 4.10 -4.99
CA ILE A 165 14.82 3.89 -3.62
C ILE A 165 14.23 2.60 -3.04
N ALA A 166 12.91 2.37 -3.20
CA ALA A 166 12.27 1.14 -2.75
C ALA A 166 12.85 -0.10 -3.41
N LEU A 167 13.22 -0.04 -4.70
CA LEU A 167 13.87 -1.14 -5.41
C LEU A 167 15.26 -1.44 -4.84
N ILE A 168 16.06 -0.41 -4.55
CA ILE A 168 17.37 -0.59 -3.92
C ILE A 168 17.22 -1.23 -2.54
N CYS A 169 16.28 -0.75 -1.71
CA CYS A 169 15.99 -1.36 -0.42
C CYS A 169 15.53 -2.83 -0.55
N ALA A 170 14.71 -3.14 -1.56
CA ALA A 170 14.25 -4.49 -1.84
C ALA A 170 15.38 -5.44 -2.23
N LEU A 171 16.40 -4.96 -2.96
CA LEU A 171 17.56 -5.76 -3.37
C LEU A 171 18.49 -6.06 -2.18
N ILE A 172 18.56 -5.17 -1.19
CA ILE A 172 19.38 -5.35 0.02
C ILE A 172 18.66 -6.23 1.06
N CYS A 173 17.33 -6.35 0.97
CA CYS A 173 16.53 -7.14 1.91
C CYS A 173 16.90 -8.63 1.85
N LYS A 174 17.44 -9.16 2.96
CA LYS A 174 17.83 -10.57 3.08
C LYS A 174 16.59 -11.45 3.27
N ASP A 175 16.56 -12.56 2.53
CA ASP A 175 15.53 -13.58 2.66
C ASP A 175 15.47 -14.14 4.09
N GLN A 176 14.26 -14.15 4.68
CA GLN A 176 13.98 -14.71 6.02
C GLN A 176 13.28 -16.07 5.94
N SER A 177 13.29 -16.73 4.78
CA SER A 177 12.62 -18.03 4.59
C SER A 177 13.02 -19.09 5.63
N ASN A 178 14.23 -18.98 6.20
CA ASN A 178 14.72 -19.90 7.24
C ASN A 178 14.01 -19.77 8.59
N MET A 179 13.22 -18.72 8.81
CA MET A 179 12.48 -18.51 10.07
C MET A 179 11.05 -19.06 10.01
N LEU A 180 10.58 -19.55 8.85
CA LEU A 180 9.29 -20.25 8.69
C LEU A 180 9.38 -21.65 9.31
N THR A 181 9.54 -21.72 10.62
CA THR A 181 9.53 -22.97 11.38
C THR A 181 8.15 -23.17 12.01
N ASP A 182 7.70 -24.42 12.16
CA ASP A 182 6.44 -24.80 12.83
C ASP A 182 6.45 -24.60 14.37
N GLU A 183 7.35 -23.76 14.88
CA GLU A 183 7.47 -23.50 16.31
C GLU A 183 6.33 -22.57 16.76
N VAL A 184 5.48 -23.07 17.67
CA VAL A 184 4.37 -22.31 18.24
C VAL A 184 4.81 -21.69 19.56
N ALA A 185 5.06 -20.37 19.55
CA ALA A 185 5.58 -19.63 20.70
C ALA A 185 4.67 -19.62 21.94
N GLN A 186 3.35 -19.67 21.74
CA GLN A 186 2.37 -19.73 22.82
C GLN A 186 1.29 -20.77 22.52
N ARG A 187 1.19 -21.78 23.37
CA ARG A 187 0.09 -22.73 23.41
C ARG A 187 -1.04 -22.14 24.26
N LEU A 188 -2.29 -22.46 23.91
CA LEU A 188 -3.42 -22.15 24.80
C LEU A 188 -3.23 -22.93 26.10
N LYS A 189 -3.62 -22.35 27.25
CA LYS A 189 -3.49 -23.01 28.57
C LYS A 189 -4.11 -24.43 28.60
N THR A 190 -5.13 -24.66 27.78
CA THR A 190 -5.75 -25.99 27.59
C THR A 190 -4.78 -26.99 26.96
N ASP A 191 -4.01 -26.60 25.95
CA ASP A 191 -3.04 -27.45 25.26
C ASP A 191 -1.80 -27.72 26.15
N GLU A 192 -1.42 -26.76 27.01
CA GLU A 192 -0.33 -26.97 27.99
C GLU A 192 -0.65 -28.13 28.94
N LEU A 193 -1.89 -28.22 29.40
CA LEU A 193 -2.37 -29.32 30.26
C LEU A 193 -2.37 -30.66 29.52
N GLU A 194 -2.83 -30.70 28.27
CA GLU A 194 -2.81 -31.92 27.46
C GLU A 194 -1.39 -32.45 27.22
N ILE A 195 -0.44 -31.56 26.92
CA ILE A 195 0.96 -31.94 26.72
C ILE A 195 1.59 -32.40 28.04
N GLN A 196 1.33 -31.71 29.16
CA GLN A 196 1.81 -32.14 30.47
C GLN A 196 1.28 -33.53 30.82
N VAL A 197 -0.02 -33.78 30.61
CA VAL A 197 -0.63 -35.10 30.81
C VAL A 197 0.00 -36.15 29.89
N GLN A 198 0.28 -35.83 28.62
CA GLN A 198 0.96 -36.78 27.72
C GLN A 198 2.39 -37.09 28.12
N VAL A 199 3.14 -36.11 28.60
CA VAL A 199 4.52 -36.30 29.10
C VAL A 199 4.51 -37.15 30.38
N GLU A 200 3.61 -36.87 31.32
CA GLU A 200 3.45 -37.65 32.55
C GLU A 200 3.01 -39.09 32.24
N THR A 201 2.00 -39.26 31.39
CA THR A 201 1.52 -40.59 30.96
C THR A 201 2.62 -41.37 30.24
N GLY A 202 3.44 -40.70 29.41
CA GLY A 202 4.57 -41.31 28.72
C GLY A 202 5.67 -41.78 29.68
N LEU A 203 5.97 -40.98 30.71
CA LEU A 203 6.92 -41.34 31.77
C LEU A 203 6.41 -42.52 32.61
N GLU A 204 5.12 -42.57 32.94
CA GLU A 204 4.50 -43.68 33.68
C GLU A 204 4.52 -44.99 32.88
N LYS A 205 4.25 -44.93 31.57
CA LYS A 205 4.36 -46.09 30.68
C LYS A 205 5.79 -46.60 30.59
N GLY A 206 6.77 -45.71 30.37
CA GLY A 206 8.18 -46.08 30.33
C GLY A 206 8.70 -46.68 31.64
N ALA A 207 8.23 -46.17 32.78
CA ALA A 207 8.55 -46.73 34.09
C ALA A 207 7.94 -48.14 34.30
N SER A 208 6.70 -48.35 33.84
CA SER A 208 6.01 -49.64 33.92
C SER A 208 6.69 -50.69 33.03
N GLU A 209 7.00 -50.37 31.77
CA GLU A 209 7.72 -51.25 30.85
C GLU A 209 9.13 -51.61 31.34
N HIS A 210 9.79 -50.68 32.06
CA HIS A 210 11.08 -50.95 32.68
C HIS A 210 10.96 -51.89 33.90
N PHE A 211 9.87 -51.82 34.65
CA PHE A 211 9.61 -52.75 35.76
C PHE A 211 9.26 -54.15 35.26
N GLU A 212 8.44 -54.25 34.21
CA GLU A 212 8.08 -55.52 33.57
C GLU A 212 9.32 -56.24 33.02
N ARG A 213 10.22 -55.54 32.31
CA ARG A 213 11.48 -56.14 31.82
C ARG A 213 12.37 -56.67 32.94
N LYS A 214 12.49 -55.93 34.05
CA LYS A 214 13.25 -56.42 35.23
C LYS A 214 12.62 -57.66 35.83
N ASN A 215 11.29 -57.74 35.86
CA ASN A 215 10.58 -58.91 36.37
C ASN A 215 10.77 -60.13 35.45
N GLU A 216 10.76 -59.94 34.13
CA GLU A 216 11.05 -60.99 33.15
C GLU A 216 12.49 -61.49 33.24
N GLU A 217 13.48 -60.60 33.40
CA GLU A 217 14.89 -60.98 33.61
C GLU A 217 15.08 -61.81 34.89
N VAL A 218 14.43 -61.42 36.00
CA VAL A 218 14.47 -62.17 37.26
C VAL A 218 13.78 -63.53 37.14
N THR A 219 12.67 -63.61 36.41
CA THR A 219 11.94 -64.87 36.20
C THR A 219 12.76 -65.83 35.32
N SER A 220 13.35 -65.34 34.22
CA SER A 220 14.19 -66.16 33.32
C SER A 220 15.47 -66.69 33.98
N THR A 221 16.08 -65.91 34.89
CA THR A 221 17.25 -66.38 35.67
C THR A 221 16.88 -67.40 36.74
N THR A 222 15.63 -67.39 37.23
CA THR A 222 15.12 -68.38 38.19
C THR A 222 14.78 -69.71 37.50
N GLU A 223 14.29 -69.70 36.26
CA GLU A 223 13.98 -70.93 35.49
C GLU A 223 15.22 -71.63 34.91
N ALA A 224 16.38 -70.96 34.88
CA ALA A 224 17.63 -71.50 34.32
C ALA A 224 18.48 -72.31 35.32
N VAL A 225 18.02 -72.50 36.56
CA VAL A 225 18.70 -73.27 37.63
C VAL A 225 17.95 -74.57 37.90
#